data_AF-A0A150XCP8-F1
#
_entry.id   AF-A0A150XCP8-F1
#
_cell.length_a   1.000
_cell.length_b   1.000
_cell.length_c   1.000
_cell.angle_alpha   90.00
_cell.angle_beta   90.00
_cell.angle_gamma   90.00
#
_symmetry.space_group_name_H-M   'P 1'
#
loop_
_entity.id
_entity.type
_entity.pdbx_description
1 polymer ?
#
loop_
_entity_poly.entity_id
_entity_poly.type
_entity_poly.pdbx_seq_one_letter_code
_entity_poly.pdbx_strand_id
1 'polypeptide(L)'
;MAKPISQLTYKIVAFLEIQQVDTNESIDWAIEMMELGYESPTLYMLASFNKPTNYSEVINYVTDTVEELGLEMKSGDIATLSYTSYYVHQIAKGQRVRENLTELYKFCQMRDYEGLVYDFYLLYWAWVALDYEDHTYNHYWDGARRENIKTIVMDVAKKWLKKNKEHYAQH
;
A
#
# COMPACT_ATOMS: atom_id res chain seq x y z
N MET A 1 24.44 4.93 8.67
CA MET A 1 23.02 4.52 8.68
C MET A 1 22.50 4.66 7.26
N ALA A 2 21.75 3.69 6.75
CA ALA A 2 21.08 3.84 5.46
C ALA A 2 20.11 5.03 5.52
N LYS A 3 20.00 5.81 4.44
CA LYS A 3 19.02 6.90 4.37
C LYS A 3 17.61 6.31 4.51
N PRO A 4 16.70 6.94 5.28
CA PRO A 4 15.31 6.52 5.34
C PRO A 4 14.66 6.69 3.96
N ILE A 5 13.68 5.86 3.63
CA ILE A 5 12.97 5.93 2.34
C ILE A 5 11.49 6.27 2.57
N SER A 6 10.88 6.97 1.60
CA SER A 6 9.44 7.28 1.63
C SER A 6 8.61 5.99 1.67
N GLN A 7 7.50 6.03 2.41
CA GLN A 7 6.52 4.93 2.40
C GLN A 7 5.78 4.83 1.06
N LEU A 8 5.67 5.91 0.28
CA LEU A 8 5.08 5.85 -1.05
C LEU A 8 5.89 4.96 -2.01
N THR A 9 7.17 4.73 -1.71
CA THR A 9 8.02 3.81 -2.49
C THR A 9 7.38 2.44 -2.66
N TYR A 10 6.68 1.92 -1.64
CA TYR A 10 5.96 0.64 -1.72
C TYR A 10 4.93 0.60 -2.87
N LYS A 11 4.28 1.73 -3.15
CA LYS A 11 3.34 1.88 -4.26
C LYS A 11 4.08 2.14 -5.58
N ILE A 12 5.08 3.02 -5.56
CA ILE A 12 5.80 3.45 -6.76
C ILE A 12 6.60 2.32 -7.40
N VAL A 13 7.24 1.45 -6.62
CA VAL A 13 7.93 0.30 -7.22
C VAL A 13 6.96 -0.71 -7.85
N ALA A 14 5.68 -0.67 -7.52
CA ALA A 14 4.64 -1.50 -8.13
C ALA A 14 3.90 -0.80 -9.30
N PHE A 15 4.30 0.42 -9.67
CA PHE A 15 3.54 1.32 -10.55
C PHE A 15 3.31 0.78 -11.97
N LEU A 16 4.24 -0.03 -12.50
CA LEU A 16 4.10 -0.65 -13.82
C LEU A 16 3.03 -1.75 -13.86
N GLU A 17 2.83 -2.46 -12.75
CA GLU A 17 1.96 -3.63 -12.66
C GLU A 17 0.57 -3.26 -12.11
N ILE A 18 0.53 -2.37 -11.12
CA ILE A 18 -0.67 -2.05 -10.35
C ILE A 18 -1.31 -0.76 -10.87
N GLN A 19 -2.31 -0.91 -11.72
CA GLN A 19 -3.06 0.20 -12.34
C GLN A 19 -3.78 1.10 -11.33
N GLN A 20 -3.97 0.63 -10.09
CA GLN A 20 -4.65 1.36 -9.02
C GLN A 20 -3.75 2.38 -8.32
N VAL A 21 -2.44 2.41 -8.57
CA VAL A 21 -1.57 3.44 -8.00
C VAL A 21 -1.99 4.81 -8.55
N ASP A 22 -2.26 5.78 -7.66
CA ASP A 22 -2.58 7.13 -8.08
C ASP A 22 -1.32 7.76 -8.68
N THR A 23 -1.40 8.15 -9.94
CA THR A 23 -0.30 8.79 -10.66
C THR A 23 0.21 10.03 -9.93
N ASN A 24 -0.66 10.78 -9.25
CA ASN A 24 -0.26 11.97 -8.50
C ASN A 24 0.65 11.65 -7.30
N GLU A 25 0.55 10.44 -6.73
CA GLU A 25 1.42 10.00 -5.65
C GLU A 25 2.86 9.78 -6.11
N SER A 26 3.13 9.63 -7.41
CA SER A 26 4.50 9.59 -7.92
C SER A 26 5.22 10.93 -7.74
N ILE A 27 4.49 12.04 -7.85
CA ILE A 27 5.01 13.39 -7.60
C ILE A 27 5.19 13.61 -6.09
N ASP A 28 4.23 13.18 -5.26
CA ASP A 28 4.37 13.22 -3.80
C ASP A 28 5.59 12.42 -3.34
N TRP A 29 5.75 11.22 -3.88
CA TRP A 29 6.90 10.37 -3.60
C TRP A 29 8.21 11.05 -3.98
N ALA A 30 8.29 11.67 -5.16
CA ALA A 30 9.49 12.37 -5.59
C ALA A 30 9.86 13.52 -4.63
N ILE A 31 8.87 14.32 -4.20
CA ILE A 31 9.06 15.39 -3.21
C ILE A 31 9.53 14.81 -1.87
N GLU A 32 8.87 13.77 -1.35
CA GLU A 32 9.26 13.12 -0.10
C GLU A 32 10.70 12.56 -0.17
N MET A 33 11.07 11.95 -1.29
CA MET A 33 12.42 11.42 -1.49
C MET A 33 13.48 12.54 -1.51
N MET A 34 13.18 13.69 -2.12
CA MET A 34 14.04 14.88 -2.05
C MET A 34 14.19 15.40 -0.61
N GLU A 35 13.10 15.47 0.14
CA GLU A 35 13.12 15.89 1.56
C GLU A 35 13.94 14.93 2.44
N LEU A 36 14.00 13.66 2.07
CA LEU A 36 14.86 12.64 2.70
C LEU A 36 16.33 12.71 2.23
N GLY A 37 16.66 13.65 1.35
CA GLY A 37 18.01 13.92 0.86
C GLY A 37 18.46 13.00 -0.27
N TYR A 38 17.53 12.39 -1.02
CA TYR A 38 17.84 11.75 -2.29
C TYR A 38 17.94 12.79 -3.39
N GLU A 39 18.85 12.55 -4.33
CA GLU A 39 19.16 13.47 -5.40
C GLU A 39 19.41 12.68 -6.67
N SER A 40 18.67 12.98 -7.73
CA SER A 40 18.95 12.51 -9.09
C SER A 40 18.29 13.46 -10.11
N PRO A 41 18.79 13.54 -11.35
CA PRO A 41 18.18 14.40 -12.37
C PRO A 41 16.70 14.08 -12.60
N THR A 42 16.34 12.80 -12.74
CA THR A 42 14.96 12.40 -13.03
C THR A 42 14.04 12.60 -11.82
N LEU A 43 14.56 12.46 -10.59
CA LEU A 43 13.82 12.78 -9.36
C LEU A 43 13.38 14.24 -9.35
N TYR A 44 14.29 15.16 -9.66
CA TYR A 44 13.98 16.60 -9.72
C TYR A 44 12.97 16.92 -10.82
N MET A 45 13.08 16.26 -11.97
CA MET A 45 12.11 16.41 -13.05
C MET A 45 10.73 15.91 -12.60
N LEU A 46 10.64 14.72 -12.02
CA LEU A 46 9.37 14.13 -11.56
C LEU A 46 8.69 15.01 -10.50
N ALA A 47 9.45 15.53 -9.53
CA ALA A 47 8.93 16.44 -8.50
C ALA A 47 8.41 17.78 -9.05
N SER A 48 8.83 18.17 -10.26
CA SER A 48 8.41 19.43 -10.90
C SER A 48 7.09 19.35 -11.68
N PHE A 49 6.51 18.15 -11.84
CA PHE A 49 5.24 17.97 -12.52
C PHE A 49 4.10 18.62 -11.74
N ASN A 50 3.14 19.20 -12.48
CA ASN A 50 1.91 19.69 -11.90
C ASN A 50 0.90 18.53 -11.74
N LYS A 51 0.05 18.66 -10.71
CA LYS A 51 -1.11 17.79 -10.53
C LYS A 51 -2.39 18.47 -11.05
N PRO A 52 -3.36 17.75 -11.64
CA PRO A 52 -3.31 16.31 -11.90
C PRO A 52 -2.39 15.97 -13.08
N THR A 53 -1.80 14.78 -13.05
CA THR A 53 -1.05 14.19 -14.17
C THR A 53 -1.63 12.82 -14.55
N ASN A 54 -1.14 12.23 -15.63
CA ASN A 54 -1.55 10.90 -16.09
C ASN A 54 -0.35 9.96 -16.28
N TYR A 55 -0.65 8.66 -16.30
CA TYR A 55 0.36 7.61 -16.38
C TYR A 55 1.36 7.81 -17.53
N SER A 56 0.89 8.14 -18.74
CA SER A 56 1.76 8.32 -19.90
C SER A 56 2.72 9.51 -19.78
N GLU A 57 2.37 10.53 -19.01
CA GLU A 57 3.24 11.70 -18.78
C GLU A 57 4.41 11.38 -17.85
N VAL A 58 4.18 10.55 -16.82
CA VAL A 58 5.16 10.34 -15.75
C VAL A 58 5.92 9.03 -15.83
N ILE A 59 5.43 8.02 -16.56
CA ILE A 59 5.96 6.66 -16.42
C ILE A 59 7.46 6.53 -16.65
N ASN A 60 7.99 7.22 -17.67
CA ASN A 60 9.42 7.20 -17.96
C ASN A 60 10.20 7.83 -16.80
N TYR A 61 9.76 8.99 -16.29
CA TYR A 61 10.39 9.65 -15.13
C TYR A 61 10.32 8.79 -13.88
N VAL A 62 9.21 8.09 -13.63
CA VAL A 62 9.07 7.17 -12.49
C VAL A 62 10.08 6.02 -12.60
N THR A 63 10.13 5.35 -13.75
CA THR A 63 11.01 4.20 -13.95
C THR A 63 12.49 4.60 -13.91
N ASP A 64 12.87 5.69 -14.58
CA ASP A 64 14.22 6.25 -14.54
C ASP A 64 14.62 6.68 -13.13
N THR A 65 13.71 7.32 -12.37
CA THR A 65 13.98 7.72 -10.98
C THR A 65 14.21 6.51 -10.09
N VAL A 66 13.37 5.47 -10.21
CA VAL A 66 13.54 4.23 -9.45
C VAL A 66 14.93 3.62 -9.73
N GLU A 67 15.34 3.55 -10.99
CA GLU A 67 16.66 3.03 -11.37
C GLU A 67 17.81 3.91 -10.85
N GLU A 68 17.75 5.24 -11.03
CA GLU A 68 18.78 6.18 -10.59
C GLU A 68 18.97 6.16 -9.05
N LEU A 69 17.92 5.87 -8.29
CA LEU A 69 17.98 5.74 -6.84
C LEU A 69 18.44 4.35 -6.37
N GLY A 70 18.77 3.44 -7.30
CA GLY A 70 19.19 2.07 -7.01
C GLY A 70 18.06 1.19 -6.46
N LEU A 71 16.81 1.53 -6.81
CA LEU A 71 15.62 0.74 -6.51
C LEU A 71 15.25 -0.10 -7.74
N GLU A 72 14.32 -1.03 -7.54
CA GLU A 72 13.87 -1.91 -8.62
C GLU A 72 12.35 -1.89 -8.71
N MET A 73 11.85 -1.76 -9.94
CA MET A 73 10.43 -2.00 -10.23
C MET A 73 10.09 -3.46 -9.92
N LYS A 74 8.94 -3.68 -9.30
CA LYS A 74 8.42 -4.99 -8.89
C LYS A 74 7.30 -5.41 -9.85
N SER A 75 7.17 -6.72 -10.02
CA SER A 75 6.15 -7.35 -10.88
C SER A 75 5.51 -8.56 -10.18
N GLY A 76 4.38 -9.04 -10.69
CA GLY A 76 3.67 -10.21 -10.18
C GLY A 76 3.32 -10.13 -8.69
N ASP A 77 3.54 -11.24 -7.98
CA ASP A 77 3.23 -11.34 -6.54
C ASP A 77 4.02 -10.32 -5.71
N ILE A 78 5.26 -10.00 -6.09
CA ILE A 78 6.09 -9.04 -5.35
C ILE A 78 5.52 -7.62 -5.49
N ALA A 79 5.03 -7.24 -6.67
CA ALA A 79 4.34 -5.95 -6.85
C ALA A 79 3.09 -5.87 -5.96
N THR A 80 2.31 -6.95 -5.92
CA THR A 80 1.10 -7.07 -5.10
C THR A 80 1.42 -6.94 -3.61
N LEU A 81 2.42 -7.66 -3.13
CA LEU A 81 2.89 -7.59 -1.75
C LEU A 81 3.42 -6.20 -1.41
N SER A 82 4.20 -5.57 -2.30
CA SER A 82 4.72 -4.22 -2.09
C SER A 82 3.60 -3.19 -1.99
N TYR A 83 2.68 -3.15 -2.96
CA TYR A 83 1.54 -2.22 -2.97
C TYR A 83 0.68 -2.39 -1.71
N THR A 84 0.36 -3.64 -1.35
CA THR A 84 -0.42 -3.95 -0.15
C THR A 84 0.30 -3.49 1.12
N SER A 85 1.62 -3.65 1.19
CA SER A 85 2.43 -3.30 2.36
C SER A 85 2.27 -1.84 2.77
N TYR A 86 2.06 -0.92 1.82
CA TYR A 86 1.75 0.48 2.13
C TYR A 86 0.56 0.58 3.09
N TYR A 87 -0.61 0.07 2.69
CA TYR A 87 -1.84 0.15 3.49
C TYR A 87 -1.73 -0.65 4.78
N VAL A 88 -1.09 -1.83 4.74
CA VAL A 88 -0.92 -2.68 5.93
C VAL A 88 -0.01 -2.01 6.96
N HIS A 89 1.03 -1.28 6.54
CA HIS A 89 1.84 -0.46 7.45
C HIS A 89 1.02 0.61 8.15
N GLN A 90 0.14 1.31 7.42
CA GLN A 90 -0.72 2.34 8.01
C GLN A 90 -1.73 1.73 9.00
N ILE A 91 -2.32 0.59 8.65
CA ILE A 91 -3.20 -0.19 9.54
C ILE A 91 -2.47 -0.61 10.81
N ALA A 92 -1.26 -1.19 10.70
CA ALA A 92 -0.49 -1.66 11.84
C ALA A 92 -0.13 -0.53 12.82
N LYS A 93 0.06 0.69 12.31
CA LYS A 93 0.27 1.92 13.10
C LYS A 93 -1.03 2.50 13.68
N GLY A 94 -2.19 1.92 13.38
CA GLY A 94 -3.49 2.40 13.83
C GLY A 94 -4.01 3.63 13.07
N GLN A 95 -3.38 3.97 11.94
CA GLN A 95 -3.71 5.15 11.14
C GLN A 95 -4.84 4.81 10.16
N ARG A 96 -5.95 5.56 10.23
CA ARG A 96 -7.09 5.45 9.29
C ARG A 96 -7.45 3.99 8.98
N VAL A 97 -7.54 3.16 10.03
CA VAL A 97 -7.55 1.69 9.93
C VAL A 97 -8.65 1.21 8.98
N ARG A 98 -9.85 1.77 9.12
CA ARG A 98 -11.01 1.36 8.35
C ARG A 98 -10.91 1.81 6.89
N GLU A 99 -10.39 2.99 6.64
CA GLU A 99 -10.17 3.51 5.29
C GLU A 99 -9.10 2.71 4.56
N ASN A 100 -7.96 2.45 5.20
CA ASN A 100 -6.91 1.62 4.61
C ASN A 100 -7.38 0.17 4.38
N LEU A 101 -8.19 -0.39 5.29
CA LEU A 101 -8.82 -1.69 5.09
C LEU A 101 -9.77 -1.69 3.89
N THR A 102 -10.50 -0.59 3.69
CA THR A 102 -11.39 -0.40 2.53
C THR A 102 -10.61 -0.39 1.22
N GLU A 103 -9.44 0.25 1.18
CA GLU A 103 -8.57 0.25 0.00
C GLU A 103 -8.03 -1.16 -0.31
N LEU A 104 -7.62 -1.92 0.71
CA LEU A 104 -7.21 -3.33 0.53
C LEU A 104 -8.35 -4.24 0.06
N TYR A 105 -9.56 -4.04 0.57
CA TYR A 105 -10.75 -4.74 0.11
C TYR A 105 -11.02 -4.48 -1.38
N LYS A 106 -11.04 -3.20 -1.80
CA LYS A 106 -11.26 -2.83 -3.21
C LYS A 106 -10.18 -3.44 -4.11
N PHE A 107 -8.92 -3.34 -3.68
CA PHE A 107 -7.79 -3.92 -4.40
C PHE A 107 -7.94 -5.44 -4.58
N CYS A 108 -8.29 -6.16 -3.52
CA CYS A 108 -8.56 -7.60 -3.55
C CYS A 108 -9.64 -7.97 -4.59
N GLN A 109 -10.76 -7.23 -4.61
CA GLN A 109 -11.85 -7.46 -5.57
C GLN A 109 -11.43 -7.20 -7.02
N MET A 110 -10.69 -6.11 -7.26
CA MET A 110 -10.22 -5.75 -8.61
C MET A 110 -9.26 -6.78 -9.20
N ARG A 111 -8.58 -7.56 -8.35
CA ARG A 111 -7.64 -8.61 -8.74
C ARG A 111 -8.22 -10.02 -8.59
N ASP A 112 -9.54 -10.16 -8.77
CA ASP A 112 -10.26 -11.44 -8.74
C ASP A 112 -10.03 -12.23 -7.45
N TYR A 113 -10.22 -11.57 -6.30
CA TYR A 113 -10.09 -12.14 -4.97
C TYR A 113 -8.67 -12.65 -4.67
N GLU A 114 -7.68 -11.80 -4.95
CA GLU A 114 -6.27 -12.04 -4.73
C GLU A 114 -5.96 -12.68 -3.36
N GLY A 115 -5.48 -13.92 -3.41
CA GLY A 115 -5.23 -14.76 -2.25
C GLY A 115 -4.20 -14.18 -1.28
N LEU A 116 -3.24 -13.40 -1.78
CA LEU A 116 -2.20 -12.77 -0.95
C LEU A 116 -2.76 -11.73 0.04
N VAL A 117 -3.95 -11.19 -0.23
CA VAL A 117 -4.58 -10.12 0.54
C VAL A 117 -5.98 -10.48 1.05
N TYR A 118 -6.41 -11.73 0.86
CA TYR A 118 -7.78 -12.17 1.11
C TYR A 118 -8.24 -12.01 2.56
N ASP A 119 -7.34 -12.15 3.53
CA ASP A 119 -7.65 -11.89 4.94
C ASP A 119 -8.22 -10.48 5.16
N PHE A 120 -7.72 -9.47 4.45
CA PHE A 120 -8.21 -8.10 4.55
C PHE A 120 -9.60 -7.92 3.92
N TYR A 121 -9.93 -8.72 2.90
CA TYR A 121 -11.29 -8.79 2.36
C TYR A 121 -12.27 -9.34 3.40
N LEU A 122 -11.92 -10.45 4.07
CA LEU A 122 -12.77 -11.03 5.13
C LEU A 122 -12.93 -10.07 6.30
N LEU A 123 -11.85 -9.43 6.73
CA LEU A 123 -11.88 -8.44 7.81
C LEU A 123 -12.73 -7.22 7.48
N TYR A 124 -12.73 -6.76 6.23
CA TYR A 124 -13.59 -5.67 5.79
C TYR A 124 -15.06 -6.03 5.99
N TRP A 125 -15.48 -7.20 5.49
CA TRP A 125 -16.85 -7.65 5.66
C TRP A 125 -17.22 -7.96 7.11
N ALA A 126 -16.27 -8.47 7.89
CA ALA A 126 -16.45 -8.64 9.32
C ALA A 126 -16.76 -7.31 10.00
N TRP A 127 -16.08 -6.23 9.63
CA TRP A 127 -16.35 -4.89 10.16
C TRP A 127 -17.70 -4.35 9.68
N VAL A 128 -17.98 -4.44 8.39
CA VAL A 128 -19.25 -3.94 7.81
C VAL A 128 -20.45 -4.63 8.43
N ALA A 129 -20.42 -5.95 8.62
CA ALA A 129 -21.50 -6.70 9.24
C ALA A 129 -21.85 -6.16 10.65
N LEU A 130 -20.83 -5.74 11.41
CA LEU A 130 -21.01 -5.19 12.75
C LEU A 130 -21.67 -3.79 12.74
N ASP A 131 -21.68 -3.05 11.64
CA ASP A 131 -22.36 -1.75 11.58
C ASP A 131 -23.89 -1.91 11.56
N TYR A 132 -24.38 -2.97 10.92
CA TYR A 132 -25.81 -3.19 10.72
C TYR A 132 -26.44 -4.02 11.82
N GLU A 133 -25.67 -4.92 12.44
CA GLU A 133 -26.20 -5.92 13.36
C GLU A 133 -25.30 -6.06 14.58
N ASP A 134 -25.90 -6.14 15.78
CA ASP A 134 -25.18 -6.42 17.02
C ASP A 134 -25.10 -7.93 17.22
N HIS A 135 -24.44 -8.59 16.27
CA HIS A 135 -24.35 -10.03 16.27
C HIS A 135 -23.40 -10.51 17.38
N THR A 136 -23.85 -11.50 18.13
CA THR A 136 -22.97 -12.28 19.01
C THR A 136 -21.97 -13.14 18.23
N TYR A 137 -22.14 -13.25 16.90
CA TYR A 137 -21.38 -14.10 15.99
C TYR A 137 -21.06 -13.37 14.67
N ASN A 138 -19.83 -13.47 14.17
CA ASN A 138 -19.42 -12.83 12.92
C ASN A 138 -19.09 -13.91 11.86
N HIS A 139 -19.84 -13.90 10.75
CA HIS A 139 -19.71 -14.91 9.69
C HIS A 139 -18.39 -14.84 8.90
N TYR A 140 -17.68 -13.71 8.97
CA TYR A 140 -16.47 -13.46 8.18
C TYR A 140 -15.20 -13.65 8.99
N TRP A 141 -15.24 -13.38 10.31
CA TRP A 141 -14.07 -13.50 11.17
C TRP A 141 -14.45 -13.90 12.59
N ASP A 142 -14.03 -15.09 13.01
CA ASP A 142 -14.38 -15.62 14.32
C ASP A 142 -13.89 -14.70 15.46
N GLY A 143 -14.75 -14.51 16.45
CA GLY A 143 -14.50 -13.64 17.61
C GLY A 143 -14.53 -12.13 17.34
N ALA A 144 -14.83 -11.67 16.11
CA ALA A 144 -14.95 -10.26 15.81
C ALA A 144 -16.23 -9.63 16.40
N ARG A 145 -16.04 -8.52 17.12
CA ARG A 145 -17.07 -7.72 17.81
C ARG A 145 -16.80 -6.24 17.62
N ARG A 146 -17.80 -5.39 17.87
CA ARG A 146 -17.66 -3.93 17.73
C ARG A 146 -16.51 -3.37 18.57
N GLU A 147 -16.32 -3.90 19.78
CA GLU A 147 -15.27 -3.45 20.70
C GLU A 147 -13.85 -3.84 20.25
N ASN A 148 -13.69 -4.92 19.48
CA ASN A 148 -12.37 -5.52 19.21
C ASN A 148 -11.97 -5.57 17.73
N ILE A 149 -12.89 -5.34 16.78
CA ILE A 149 -12.62 -5.50 15.34
C ILE A 149 -11.43 -4.66 14.88
N LYS A 150 -11.31 -3.41 15.36
CA LYS A 150 -10.16 -2.55 15.06
C LYS A 150 -8.85 -3.20 15.50
N THR A 151 -8.81 -3.75 16.71
CA THR A 151 -7.62 -4.43 17.26
C THR A 151 -7.28 -5.69 16.46
N ILE A 152 -8.28 -6.49 16.09
CA ILE A 152 -8.09 -7.68 15.26
C ILE A 152 -7.44 -7.30 13.93
N VAL A 153 -7.96 -6.29 13.24
CA VAL A 153 -7.42 -5.82 11.95
C VAL A 153 -5.97 -5.36 12.09
N MET A 154 -5.66 -4.61 13.15
CA MET A 154 -4.29 -4.17 13.44
C MET A 154 -3.34 -5.33 13.72
N ASP A 155 -3.80 -6.36 14.44
CA ASP A 155 -2.96 -7.52 14.78
C ASP A 155 -2.73 -8.44 13.58
N VAL A 156 -3.75 -8.62 12.72
CA VAL A 156 -3.58 -9.30 11.43
C VAL A 156 -2.59 -8.55 10.55
N ALA A 157 -2.68 -7.23 10.47
CA ALA A 157 -1.72 -6.41 9.73
C ALA A 157 -0.28 -6.58 10.23
N LYS A 158 -0.05 -6.55 11.55
CA LYS A 158 1.29 -6.78 12.13
C LYS A 158 1.82 -8.18 11.80
N LYS A 159 0.97 -9.22 11.87
CA LYS A 159 1.35 -10.60 11.51
C LYS A 159 1.67 -10.73 10.03
N TRP A 160 0.84 -10.13 9.17
CA TRP A 160 1.01 -10.11 7.73
C TRP A 160 2.33 -9.41 7.36
N LEU A 161 2.65 -8.29 7.99
CA LEU A 161 3.94 -7.62 7.77
C LEU A 161 5.11 -8.54 8.16
N LYS A 162 5.08 -9.12 9.36
CA LYS A 162 6.13 -10.03 9.81
C LYS A 162 6.37 -11.19 8.83
N LYS A 163 5.31 -11.72 8.21
CA LYS A 163 5.38 -12.81 7.22
C LYS A 163 6.01 -12.38 5.89
N ASN A 164 5.76 -11.15 5.45
CA ASN A 164 6.11 -10.69 4.10
C ASN A 164 7.31 -9.72 4.06
N LYS A 165 8.12 -9.69 5.13
CA LYS A 165 9.17 -8.68 5.31
C LYS A 165 10.22 -8.62 4.20
N GLU A 166 10.49 -9.75 3.55
CA GLU A 166 11.48 -9.88 2.47
C GLU A 166 10.99 -9.34 1.12
N HIS A 167 9.69 -9.06 0.98
CA HIS A 167 9.06 -8.63 -0.27
C HIS A 167 8.77 -7.12 -0.30
N TYR A 168 9.43 -6.38 0.58
CA TYR A 168 9.26 -4.94 0.70
C TYR A 168 10.09 -4.18 -0.33
N ALA A 169 9.80 -2.90 -0.49
CA ALA A 169 10.56 -1.99 -1.34
C ALA A 169 12.04 -1.79 -0.90
N GLN A 170 12.50 -2.48 0.15
CA GLN A 170 13.83 -2.36 0.72
C GLN A 170 14.56 -3.70 0.60
N HIS A 171 15.75 -3.69 0.01
CA HIS A 171 16.73 -4.77 0.10
C HIS A 171 17.34 -4.85 1.51
#